data_AF-A0A850R405-F1
#
_entry.id   AF-A0A850R405-F1
#
_cell.length_a   1.000
_cell.length_b   1.000
_cell.length_c   1.000
_cell.angle_alpha   90.00
_cell.angle_beta   90.00
_cell.angle_gamma   90.00
#
_symmetry.space_group_name_H-M   'P 1'
#
loop_
_entity.id
_entity.type
_entity.pdbx_description
1 polymer ?
#
loop_
_entity_poly.entity_id
_entity_poly.type
_entity_poly.pdbx_seq_one_letter_code
_entity_poly.pdbx_strand_id
1 'polypeptide(L)'
;MALITRLSRLLRADLHAVLDRLEAPELVLAQAIREMEQALDLERRRLRRLDRELQRLRERESEQERLLEQNGLALDDCLAAEREDLARPVIRRRLETERRLEALRTRRRETETERARCAPLLAERESRLADLRARAAIQDAESESDPTDCDPIWSGADPLIRDAEVEVALLQAKRRREAQL
;
A
#
# COMPACT_ATOMS: atom_id res chain seq x y z
N MET A 1 -3.09 4.46 -11.79
CA MET A 1 -3.32 3.04 -11.41
C MET A 1 -3.13 2.03 -12.55
N ALA A 2 -3.36 2.36 -13.85
CA ALA A 2 -3.24 1.38 -14.95
C ALA A 2 -1.81 1.19 -15.51
N LEU A 3 -0.95 2.21 -15.45
CA LEU A 3 0.44 2.11 -15.94
C LEU A 3 1.31 1.25 -15.03
N ILE A 4 1.18 1.41 -13.71
CA ILE A 4 1.99 0.71 -12.68
C ILE A 4 1.67 -0.79 -12.63
N THR A 5 0.40 -1.17 -12.72
CA THR A 5 -0.02 -2.58 -12.79
C THR A 5 0.39 -3.26 -14.10
N ARG A 6 0.39 -2.53 -15.22
CA ARG A 6 0.95 -3.02 -16.49
C ARG A 6 2.46 -3.15 -16.43
N LEU A 7 3.17 -2.16 -15.89
CA LEU A 7 4.63 -2.19 -15.76
C LEU A 7 5.05 -3.36 -14.89
N SER A 8 4.54 -3.49 -13.66
CA SER A 8 4.86 -4.63 -12.75
C SER A 8 4.62 -6.03 -13.37
N ARG A 9 3.65 -6.17 -14.29
CA ARG A 9 3.37 -7.41 -15.00
C ARG A 9 4.32 -7.64 -16.20
N LEU A 10 4.79 -6.57 -16.85
CA LEU A 10 5.85 -6.58 -17.87
C LEU A 10 7.24 -6.83 -17.27
N LEU A 11 7.53 -6.26 -16.10
CA LEU A 11 8.81 -6.39 -15.36
C LEU A 11 9.10 -7.84 -14.93
N ARG A 12 8.09 -8.72 -14.87
CA ARG A 12 8.25 -10.15 -14.51
C ARG A 12 8.75 -11.02 -15.68
N ALA A 13 8.66 -10.53 -16.92
CA ALA A 13 9.02 -11.29 -18.12
C ALA A 13 10.23 -10.71 -18.87
N ASP A 14 10.31 -9.38 -19.05
CA ASP A 14 11.33 -8.73 -19.90
C ASP A 14 11.73 -7.34 -19.36
N LEU A 15 12.25 -7.28 -18.14
CA LEU A 15 12.70 -6.03 -17.50
C LEU A 15 13.77 -5.31 -18.34
N HIS A 16 14.81 -6.04 -18.76
CA HIS A 16 15.94 -5.51 -19.53
C HIS A 16 15.49 -4.91 -20.87
N ALA A 17 14.76 -5.67 -21.70
CA ALA A 17 14.38 -5.23 -23.05
C ALA A 17 13.44 -4.01 -23.08
N VAL A 18 12.73 -3.73 -21.98
CA VAL A 18 11.88 -2.54 -21.84
C VAL A 18 12.67 -1.36 -21.26
N LEU A 19 13.58 -1.61 -20.31
CA LEU A 19 14.47 -0.57 -19.76
C LEU A 19 15.48 -0.08 -20.81
N ASP A 20 15.99 -0.95 -21.69
CA ASP A 20 16.89 -0.62 -22.80
C ASP A 20 16.27 0.34 -23.84
N ARG A 21 14.94 0.42 -23.86
CA ARG A 21 14.17 1.27 -24.80
C ARG A 21 13.73 2.61 -24.22
N LEU A 22 13.98 2.84 -22.93
CA LEU A 22 13.61 4.07 -22.23
C LEU A 22 14.85 4.95 -22.03
N GLU A 23 14.77 6.23 -22.35
CA GLU A 23 15.77 7.20 -21.94
C GLU A 23 15.67 7.40 -20.42
N ALA A 24 16.73 7.06 -19.68
CA ALA A 24 16.83 7.08 -18.20
C ALA A 24 15.89 6.10 -17.44
N PRO A 25 16.08 4.78 -17.58
CA PRO A 25 15.24 3.75 -16.95
C PRO A 25 15.27 3.77 -15.41
N GLU A 26 16.40 4.14 -14.82
CA GLU A 26 16.61 4.23 -13.37
C GLU A 26 15.71 5.29 -12.71
N LEU A 27 15.56 6.46 -13.35
CA LEU A 27 14.72 7.54 -12.85
C LEU A 27 13.24 7.16 -12.82
N VAL A 28 12.78 6.44 -13.87
CA VAL A 28 11.40 5.96 -13.96
C VAL A 28 11.12 4.89 -12.90
N LEU A 29 12.06 3.98 -12.66
CA LEU A 29 11.94 2.96 -11.63
C LEU A 29 11.93 3.56 -10.23
N ALA A 30 12.86 4.47 -9.93
CA ALA A 30 12.93 5.18 -8.66
C ALA A 30 11.65 5.98 -8.38
N GLN A 31 11.11 6.66 -9.40
CA GLN A 31 9.83 7.37 -9.28
C GLN A 31 8.66 6.40 -9.02
N ALA A 32 8.60 5.26 -9.73
CA ALA A 32 7.56 4.26 -9.53
C ALA A 32 7.60 3.65 -8.12
N ILE A 33 8.80 3.37 -7.58
CA ILE A 33 9.00 2.90 -6.21
C ILE A 33 8.47 3.95 -5.21
N ARG A 34 8.84 5.23 -5.38
CA ARG A 34 8.36 6.32 -4.52
C ARG A 34 6.83 6.45 -4.53
N GLU A 35 6.20 6.35 -5.69
CA GLU A 35 4.73 6.40 -5.80
C GLU A 35 4.06 5.21 -5.09
N MET A 36 4.66 4.01 -5.20
CA MET A 36 4.16 2.84 -4.49
C MET A 36 4.34 2.95 -2.97
N GLU A 37 5.46 3.50 -2.50
CA GLU A 37 5.69 3.79 -1.07
C GLU A 37 4.64 4.75 -0.52
N GLN A 38 4.38 5.85 -1.23
CA GLN A 38 3.35 6.82 -0.83
C GLN A 38 1.96 6.18 -0.77
N ALA A 39 1.61 5.34 -1.75
CA ALA A 39 0.35 4.61 -1.74
C ALA A 39 0.26 3.64 -0.54
N LEU A 40 1.34 2.90 -0.24
CA LEU A 40 1.40 2.02 0.92
C LEU A 40 1.25 2.78 2.23
N ASP A 41 1.87 3.95 2.36
CA ASP A 41 1.74 4.76 3.57
C ASP A 41 0.31 5.25 3.81
N LEU A 42 -0.43 5.58 2.75
CA LEU A 42 -1.86 5.88 2.85
C LEU A 42 -2.66 4.65 3.32
N GLU A 43 -2.39 3.47 2.75
CA GLU A 43 -3.05 2.22 3.15
C GLU A 43 -2.71 1.84 4.60
N ARG A 44 -1.46 2.00 5.04
CA ARG A 44 -1.02 1.80 6.43
C ARG A 44 -1.75 2.72 7.40
N ARG A 45 -1.87 4.01 7.04
CA ARG A 45 -2.64 4.98 7.84
C ARG A 45 -4.11 4.58 7.95
N ARG A 46 -4.70 4.10 6.85
CA ARG A 46 -6.07 3.57 6.84
C ARG A 46 -6.21 2.35 7.77
N LEU A 47 -5.29 1.40 7.70
CA LEU A 47 -5.29 0.22 8.59
C LEU A 47 -5.23 0.63 10.06
N ARG A 48 -4.29 1.53 10.41
CA ARG A 48 -4.16 2.08 11.78
C ARG A 48 -5.43 2.78 12.24
N ARG A 49 -6.15 3.46 11.34
CA ARG A 49 -7.44 4.09 11.66
C ARG A 49 -8.50 3.03 11.98
N LEU A 50 -8.59 1.97 11.16
CA LEU A 50 -9.50 0.85 11.40
C LEU A 50 -9.20 0.15 12.73
N ASP A 51 -7.92 -0.07 13.05
CA ASP A 51 -7.49 -0.66 14.34
C ASP A 51 -7.99 0.17 15.54
N ARG A 52 -7.81 1.49 15.48
CA ARG A 52 -8.29 2.41 16.52
C ARG A 52 -9.81 2.44 16.63
N GLU A 53 -10.52 2.39 15.50
CA GLU A 53 -11.99 2.31 15.48
C GLU A 53 -12.47 1.02 16.13
N LEU A 54 -11.84 -0.13 15.82
CA LEU A 54 -12.15 -1.41 16.44
C LEU A 54 -11.91 -1.41 17.95
N GLN A 55 -10.80 -0.83 18.40
CA GLN A 55 -10.52 -0.73 19.83
C GLN A 55 -11.62 0.08 20.54
N ARG A 56 -12.00 1.24 20.00
CA ARG A 56 -13.08 2.08 20.56
C ARG A 56 -14.43 1.36 20.55
N LEU A 57 -14.73 0.60 19.51
CA LEU A 57 -15.96 -0.19 19.43
C LEU A 57 -15.99 -1.28 20.50
N ARG A 58 -14.87 -1.97 20.74
CA ARG A 58 -14.74 -2.99 21.80
C ARG A 58 -14.86 -2.41 23.20
N GLU A 59 -14.23 -1.26 23.44
CA GLU A 59 -14.37 -0.54 24.72
C GLU A 59 -15.84 -0.20 24.99
N ARG A 60 -16.53 0.40 24.01
CA ARG A 60 -17.97 0.70 24.12
C ARG A 60 -18.85 -0.54 24.27
N GLU A 61 -18.54 -1.63 23.58
CA GLU A 61 -19.24 -2.91 23.73
C GLU A 61 -19.15 -3.39 25.18
N SER A 62 -17.95 -3.38 25.77
CA SER A 62 -17.74 -3.78 27.17
C SER A 62 -18.46 -2.87 28.18
N GLU A 63 -18.55 -1.57 27.91
CA GLU A 63 -19.32 -0.64 28.73
C GLU A 63 -20.82 -0.94 28.68
N GLN A 64 -21.36 -1.22 27.50
CA GLN A 64 -22.77 -1.58 27.34
C GLN A 64 -23.08 -2.95 27.99
N GLU A 65 -22.18 -3.92 27.90
CA GLU A 65 -22.30 -5.22 28.55
C GLU A 65 -22.39 -5.08 30.08
N ARG A 66 -21.51 -4.27 30.68
CA ARG A 66 -21.56 -3.97 32.13
C ARG A 66 -22.87 -3.29 32.54
N LEU A 67 -23.37 -2.36 31.73
CA LEU A 67 -24.67 -1.72 31.98
C LEU A 67 -25.82 -2.73 31.90
N LEU A 68 -25.72 -3.70 30.99
CA LEU A 68 -26.69 -4.78 30.82
C LEU A 68 -26.71 -5.70 32.04
N GLU A 69 -25.54 -6.07 32.56
CA GLU A 69 -25.39 -6.85 33.79
C GLU A 69 -26.00 -6.10 34.99
N GLN A 70 -25.70 -4.82 35.14
CA GLN A 70 -26.26 -3.99 36.22
C GLN A 70 -27.79 -3.88 36.13
N ASN A 71 -28.34 -3.69 34.92
CA ASN A 71 -29.79 -3.68 34.71
C ASN A 71 -30.40 -5.06 34.99
N GLY A 72 -29.67 -6.14 34.73
CA GLY A 72 -30.07 -7.51 35.08
C GLY A 72 -30.24 -7.69 36.58
N LEU A 73 -29.23 -7.32 37.36
CA LEU A 73 -29.29 -7.38 38.83
C LEU A 73 -30.42 -6.53 39.40
N ALA A 74 -30.57 -5.29 38.91
CA ALA A 74 -31.65 -4.41 39.35
C ALA A 74 -33.04 -4.96 39.00
N LEU A 75 -33.17 -5.67 37.87
CA LEU A 75 -34.40 -6.32 37.48
C LEU A 75 -34.72 -7.50 38.40
N ASP A 76 -33.72 -8.33 38.71
CA ASP A 76 -33.88 -9.46 39.63
C ASP A 76 -34.33 -8.98 41.01
N ASP A 77 -33.75 -7.90 41.53
CA ASP A 77 -34.17 -7.26 42.79
C ASP A 77 -35.62 -6.74 42.72
N CYS A 78 -36.01 -6.10 41.61
CA CYS A 78 -37.38 -5.59 41.43
C CYS A 78 -38.42 -6.72 41.36
N LEU A 79 -38.07 -7.83 40.70
CA LEU A 79 -38.93 -9.00 40.57
C LEU A 79 -39.03 -9.76 41.91
N ALA A 80 -37.92 -9.91 42.64
CA ALA A 80 -37.91 -10.50 43.98
C ALA A 80 -38.75 -9.70 44.98
N ALA A 81 -38.81 -8.38 44.80
CA ALA A 81 -39.66 -7.49 45.61
C ALA A 81 -41.11 -7.38 45.11
N GLU A 82 -41.50 -8.11 44.05
CA GLU A 82 -42.83 -8.07 43.40
C GLU A 82 -43.26 -6.66 42.94
N ARG A 83 -42.30 -5.76 42.68
CA ARG A 83 -42.56 -4.37 42.27
C ARG A 83 -42.53 -4.23 40.75
N GLU A 84 -43.59 -4.69 40.09
CA GLU A 84 -43.70 -4.64 38.62
C GLU A 84 -43.57 -3.22 38.04
N ASP A 85 -44.06 -2.22 38.76
CA ASP A 85 -43.99 -0.81 38.33
C ASP A 85 -42.55 -0.31 38.17
N LEU A 86 -41.62 -0.85 38.99
CA LEU A 86 -40.19 -0.56 38.90
C LEU A 86 -39.47 -1.50 37.94
N ALA A 87 -39.96 -2.73 37.75
CA ALA A 87 -39.39 -3.68 36.79
C ALA A 87 -39.58 -3.25 35.33
N ARG A 88 -40.76 -2.72 34.96
CA ARG A 88 -41.07 -2.27 33.59
C ARG A 88 -40.07 -1.26 33.01
N PRO A 89 -39.70 -0.16 33.69
CA PRO A 89 -38.70 0.78 33.18
C PRO A 89 -37.30 0.16 33.10
N VAL A 90 -36.94 -0.75 34.01
CA VAL A 90 -35.64 -1.47 33.95
C VAL A 90 -35.59 -2.40 32.73
N ILE A 91 -36.67 -3.15 32.46
CA ILE A 91 -36.79 -3.98 31.24
C ILE A 91 -36.67 -3.12 29.99
N ARG A 92 -37.37 -1.98 29.94
CA ARG A 92 -37.27 -1.05 28.81
C ARG A 92 -35.83 -0.59 28.58
N ARG A 93 -35.14 -0.14 29.64
CA ARG A 93 -33.74 0.30 29.56
C ARG A 93 -32.81 -0.84 29.13
N ARG A 94 -33.06 -2.06 29.60
CA ARG A 94 -32.30 -3.25 29.20
C ARG A 94 -32.48 -3.53 27.70
N LEU A 95 -33.72 -3.57 27.19
CA LEU A 95 -33.99 -3.78 25.76
C LEU A 95 -33.36 -2.69 24.88
N GLU A 96 -33.38 -1.43 25.33
CA GLU A 96 -32.69 -0.32 24.64
C GLU A 96 -31.16 -0.53 24.63
N THR A 97 -30.59 -1.03 25.72
CA THR A 97 -29.15 -1.33 25.85
C THR A 97 -28.75 -2.52 24.98
N GLU A 98 -29.56 -3.58 24.96
CA GLU A 98 -29.37 -4.76 24.09
C GLU A 98 -29.37 -4.36 22.61
N ARG A 99 -30.34 -3.57 22.16
CA ARG A 99 -30.39 -3.07 20.77
C ARG A 99 -29.16 -2.23 20.41
N ARG A 100 -28.69 -1.38 21.32
CA ARG A 100 -27.46 -0.59 21.12
C ARG A 100 -26.24 -1.49 21.02
N LEU A 101 -26.15 -2.52 21.86
CA LEU A 101 -25.08 -3.50 21.86
C LEU A 101 -25.03 -4.29 20.54
N GLU A 102 -26.19 -4.72 20.04
CA GLU A 102 -26.30 -5.37 18.73
C GLU A 102 -25.83 -4.48 17.58
N ALA A 103 -26.21 -3.20 17.59
CA ALA A 103 -25.74 -2.23 16.60
C ALA A 103 -24.21 -2.05 16.66
N LEU A 104 -23.63 -1.94 17.86
CA LEU A 104 -22.18 -1.85 18.05
C LEU A 104 -21.46 -3.12 17.57
N ARG A 105 -21.99 -4.31 17.88
CA ARG A 105 -21.46 -5.60 17.43
C ARG A 105 -21.49 -5.73 15.91
N THR A 106 -22.58 -5.29 15.28
CA THR A 106 -22.73 -5.29 13.82
C THR A 106 -21.67 -4.39 13.20
N ARG A 107 -21.54 -3.16 13.70
CA ARG A 107 -20.52 -2.21 13.23
C ARG A 107 -19.10 -2.74 13.44
N ARG A 108 -18.81 -3.36 14.58
CA ARG A 108 -17.51 -3.99 14.85
C ARG A 108 -17.21 -5.07 13.82
N ARG A 109 -18.17 -5.96 13.54
CA ARG A 109 -17.99 -7.03 12.54
C ARG A 109 -17.72 -6.46 11.16
N GLU A 110 -18.45 -5.43 10.74
CA GLU A 110 -18.18 -4.74 9.47
C GLU A 110 -16.73 -4.22 9.41
N THR A 111 -16.30 -3.46 10.42
CA THR A 111 -14.93 -2.92 10.49
C THR A 111 -13.87 -4.03 10.56
N GLU A 112 -14.14 -5.15 11.25
CA GLU A 112 -13.25 -6.33 11.29
C GLU A 112 -13.13 -6.96 9.91
N THR A 113 -14.24 -7.09 9.17
CA THR A 113 -14.20 -7.62 7.79
C THR A 113 -13.44 -6.70 6.84
N GLU A 114 -13.62 -5.38 6.95
CA GLU A 114 -12.85 -4.41 6.16
C GLU A 114 -11.36 -4.50 6.45
N ARG A 115 -10.99 -4.56 7.73
CA ARG A 115 -9.59 -4.74 8.15
C ARG A 115 -9.02 -6.06 7.63
N ALA A 116 -9.75 -7.16 7.76
CA ALA A 116 -9.33 -8.48 7.30
C ALA A 116 -9.14 -8.54 5.77
N ARG A 117 -9.89 -7.72 5.00
CA ARG A 117 -9.68 -7.56 3.55
C ARG A 117 -8.45 -6.73 3.23
N CYS A 118 -8.20 -5.63 3.95
CA CYS A 118 -7.10 -4.72 3.64
C CYS A 118 -5.73 -5.22 4.12
N ALA A 119 -5.64 -5.88 5.27
CA ALA A 119 -4.39 -6.33 5.86
C ALA A 119 -3.55 -7.25 4.95
N PRO A 120 -4.09 -8.34 4.35
CA PRO A 120 -3.29 -9.22 3.49
C PRO A 120 -2.87 -8.53 2.19
N LEU A 121 -3.72 -7.67 1.61
CA LEU A 121 -3.40 -6.90 0.40
C LEU A 121 -2.23 -5.94 0.64
N LEU A 122 -2.19 -5.32 1.81
CA LEU A 122 -1.09 -4.45 2.21
C LEU A 122 0.20 -5.25 2.40
N ALA A 123 0.16 -6.38 3.10
CA ALA A 123 1.32 -7.25 3.30
C ALA A 123 1.88 -7.78 1.96
N GLU A 124 1.01 -8.16 1.02
CA GLU A 124 1.42 -8.59 -0.31
C GLU A 124 2.09 -7.46 -1.09
N ARG A 125 1.54 -6.24 -1.04
CA ARG A 125 2.14 -5.08 -1.71
C ARG A 125 3.47 -4.66 -1.10
N GLU A 126 3.61 -4.76 0.22
CA GLU A 126 4.87 -4.52 0.93
C GLU A 126 5.94 -5.52 0.51
N SER A 127 5.60 -6.81 0.44
CA SER A 127 6.50 -7.85 -0.04
C SER A 127 6.94 -7.61 -1.49
N ARG A 128 5.99 -7.33 -2.39
CA ARG A 128 6.30 -7.00 -3.80
C ARG A 128 7.20 -5.78 -3.93
N LEU A 129 7.01 -4.76 -3.09
CA LEU A 129 7.84 -3.58 -3.11
C LEU A 129 9.25 -3.86 -2.56
N ALA A 130 9.39 -4.71 -1.55
CA ALA A 130 10.68 -5.18 -1.07
C ALA A 130 11.44 -5.96 -2.16
N ASP A 131 10.76 -6.85 -2.88
CA ASP A 131 11.33 -7.58 -4.01
C ASP A 131 11.81 -6.64 -5.12
N LEU A 132 11.02 -5.60 -5.45
CA LEU A 132 11.39 -4.61 -6.46
C LEU A 132 12.62 -3.79 -6.04
N ARG A 133 12.70 -3.37 -4.77
CA ARG A 133 13.89 -2.67 -4.25
C ARG A 133 15.13 -3.55 -4.27
N ALA A 134 14.99 -4.82 -3.89
CA ALA A 134 16.11 -5.77 -3.91
C ALA A 134 16.65 -5.98 -5.33
N ARG A 135 15.76 -6.07 -6.33
CA ARG A 135 16.15 -6.19 -7.75
C ARG A 135 16.81 -4.92 -8.28
N ALA A 136 16.29 -3.74 -7.93
CA ALA A 136 16.87 -2.46 -8.32
C ALA A 136 18.31 -2.32 -7.76
N ALA A 137 18.51 -2.67 -6.49
CA ALA A 137 19.84 -2.60 -5.86
C ALA A 137 20.89 -3.52 -6.50
N ILE A 138 20.48 -4.68 -7.04
CA ILE A 138 21.39 -5.58 -7.77
C ILE A 138 21.83 -4.93 -9.09
N GLN A 139 20.92 -4.28 -9.81
CA GLN A 139 21.25 -3.58 -11.06
C GLN A 139 22.17 -2.37 -10.81
N ASP A 140 21.91 -1.58 -9.75
CA ASP A 140 22.78 -0.48 -9.38
C ASP A 140 24.21 -0.98 -9.07
N ALA A 141 24.34 -2.12 -8.38
CA ALA A 141 25.63 -2.74 -8.08
C ALA A 141 26.33 -3.34 -9.32
N GLU A 142 25.58 -3.93 -10.26
CA GLU A 142 26.11 -4.44 -11.53
C GLU A 142 26.60 -3.30 -12.44
N SER A 143 25.91 -2.16 -12.44
CA SER A 143 26.32 -0.94 -13.16
C SER A 143 27.58 -0.29 -12.56
N GLU A 144 27.81 -0.40 -11.25
CA GLU A 144 29.03 0.09 -10.57
C GLU A 144 30.22 -0.88 -10.72
N SER A 145 29.98 -2.14 -11.09
CA SER A 145 30.99 -3.21 -11.18
C SER A 145 31.78 -3.23 -12.48
N ASP A 146 31.77 -2.15 -13.27
CA ASP A 146 32.60 -1.99 -14.45
C ASP A 146 33.80 -1.06 -14.15
N PRO A 147 34.89 -1.54 -13.50
CA PRO A 147 36.10 -0.78 -13.34
C PRO A 147 36.95 -0.93 -14.60
N THR A 148 36.64 -0.15 -15.63
CA THR A 148 37.67 0.21 -16.62
C THR A 148 37.81 1.73 -16.65
N ASP A 149 38.95 2.17 -16.11
CA ASP A 149 39.54 3.51 -16.12
C ASP A 149 38.87 4.64 -15.32
N CYS A 150 39.35 4.80 -14.09
CA CYS A 150 39.59 6.13 -13.53
C CYS A 150 41.09 6.41 -13.53
N ASP A 151 41.59 7.08 -14.58
CA ASP A 151 42.81 7.89 -14.48
C ASP A 151 42.40 9.34 -14.15
N PRO A 152 42.96 10.00 -13.12
CA PRO A 152 42.61 11.35 -12.76
C PRO A 152 43.48 12.33 -13.56
N ILE A 153 43.00 12.79 -14.72
CA ILE A 153 43.66 13.90 -15.42
C ILE A 153 42.62 14.91 -15.85
N TRP A 154 42.65 16.06 -15.18
CA TRP A 154 42.11 17.30 -15.70
C TRP A 154 42.90 17.67 -16.96
N SER A 155 42.43 17.24 -18.13
CA SER A 155 42.98 17.63 -19.44
C SER A 155 41.85 17.61 -20.46
N GLY A 156 41.72 18.70 -21.23
CA GLY A 156 40.74 18.83 -22.29
C GLY A 156 40.95 17.74 -23.35
N ALA A 157 40.13 16.69 -23.28
CA ALA A 157 40.10 15.65 -24.28
C ALA A 157 39.20 16.09 -25.43
N ASP A 158 39.79 16.15 -26.62
CA ASP A 158 39.10 16.28 -27.90
C ASP A 158 37.86 15.37 -27.96
N PRO A 159 36.78 15.75 -28.65
CA PRO A 159 35.61 14.92 -28.79
C PRO A 159 35.99 13.64 -29.56
N LEU A 160 36.32 12.58 -28.83
CA LEU A 160 36.58 11.25 -29.37
C LEU A 160 35.26 10.67 -29.85
N ILE A 161 34.97 10.89 -31.13
CA ILE A 161 33.81 10.31 -31.82
C ILE A 161 33.93 8.80 -31.75
N ARG A 162 32.97 8.15 -31.09
CA ARG A 162 32.90 6.69 -30.97
C ARG A 162 32.43 6.08 -32.29
N ASP A 163 32.88 4.87 -32.63
CA ASP A 163 32.47 4.17 -33.87
C ASP A 163 30.93 4.07 -34.00
N ALA A 164 30.21 3.94 -32.88
CA ALA A 164 28.76 3.98 -32.85
C ALA A 164 28.16 5.31 -33.35
N GLU A 165 28.78 6.45 -33.04
CA GLU A 165 28.36 7.76 -33.54
C GLU A 165 28.62 7.89 -35.05
N VAL A 166 29.69 7.28 -35.55
CA VAL A 166 30.00 7.19 -36.99
C VAL A 166 28.95 6.35 -37.72
N GLU A 167 28.54 5.21 -37.15
CA GLU A 167 27.51 4.36 -37.75
C GLU A 167 26.13 5.05 -37.77
N VAL A 168 25.78 5.77 -36.70
CA VAL A 168 24.54 6.56 -36.66
C VAL A 168 24.58 7.70 -37.68
N ALA A 169 25.70 8.41 -37.79
CA ALA A 169 25.89 9.44 -38.81
C ALA A 169 25.82 8.88 -40.24
N LEU A 170 26.40 7.69 -40.49
CA LEU A 170 26.34 7.00 -41.77
C LEU A 170 24.90 6.60 -42.14
N LEU A 171 24.14 6.06 -41.19
CA LEU A 171 22.73 5.71 -41.37
C LEU A 171 21.87 6.95 -41.67
N GLN A 172 22.11 8.06 -40.97
CA GLN A 172 21.41 9.32 -41.22
C GLN A 172 21.77 9.90 -42.60
N ALA A 173 23.03 9.82 -43.03
CA ALA A 173 23.47 10.28 -44.33
C ALA A 173 22.83 9.45 -45.48
N LYS A 174 22.75 8.13 -45.33
CA LYS A 174 22.07 7.25 -46.29
C LYS A 174 20.58 7.60 -46.40
N ARG A 175 19.89 7.76 -45.27
CA ARG A 175 18.47 8.15 -45.25
C ARG A 175 18.21 9.52 -45.87
N ARG A 176 19.09 10.50 -45.64
CA ARG A 176 18.98 11.83 -46.28
C ARG A 176 19.16 11.77 -47.80
N ARG A 177 19.99 10.85 -48.29
CA ARG A 177 20.23 10.66 -49.72
C ARG A 177 19.08 9.93 -50.41
N GLU A 178 18.46 8.96 -49.73
CA GLU A 178 17.25 8.29 -50.18
C GLU A 178 16.03 9.21 -50.17
N ALA A 179 15.95 10.16 -49.23
CA ALA A 179 14.88 11.17 -49.17
C ALA A 179 15.05 12.34 -50.17
N GLN A 180 16.18 12.40 -50.88
CA GLN A 180 16.47 13.41 -51.92
C GLN A 180 16.39 12.83 -53.35
N LEU A 181 16.05 11.56 -53.49
CA LEU A 181 15.66 10.89 -54.75
C LEU A 181 14.13 10.79 -54.82
#